data_AF-A0AAV0A6Q6-F1
#
_entry.id   AF-A0AAV0A6Q6-F1
#
_cell.length_a   1.000
_cell.length_b   1.000
_cell.length_c   1.000
_cell.angle_alpha   90.00
_cell.angle_beta   90.00
_cell.angle_gamma   90.00
#
_symmetry.space_group_name_H-M   'P 1'
#
loop_
_entity.id
_entity.type
_entity.pdbx_description
1 polymer ?
#
loop_
_entity_poly.entity_id
_entity_poly.type
_entity_poly.pdbx_seq_one_letter_code
_entity_poly.pdbx_strand_id
1 'polypeptide(L)'
;MSFRSQVHLSTQTLVGASSTIKFFSETILGHHFKEVELDKEEPQPGDLFLFKLQSPRAQWFGAHVGVYCGHGEIIHFEGRTSSHGGLPTLLGYCEGVVCKQGHRALQRSRRLWRVLRRRGGINPGELEQRVREAMDSDPPPYHPTGSNCIHFALNLLGVDLMTMDLDLNRD
;
A
#
# COMPACT_ATOMS: atom_id res chain seq x y z
N MET A 1 23.53 -0.58 -32.39
CA MET A 1 22.42 0.39 -32.24
C MET A 1 22.12 0.52 -30.76
N SER A 2 22.31 1.71 -30.19
CA SER A 2 22.30 1.95 -28.75
C SER A 2 20.89 2.19 -28.24
N PHE A 3 20.44 1.41 -27.26
CA PHE A 3 19.22 1.68 -26.52
C PHE A 3 19.47 2.80 -25.52
N ARG A 4 18.74 3.92 -25.66
CA ARG A 4 18.56 4.92 -24.60
C ARG A 4 17.16 4.74 -24.04
N SER A 5 17.05 4.09 -22.89
CA SER A 5 15.90 4.23 -22.01
C SER A 5 16.44 4.78 -20.69
N GLN A 6 16.21 6.07 -20.45
CA GLN A 6 16.42 6.65 -19.13
C GLN A 6 15.26 6.20 -18.24
N VAL A 7 15.35 4.96 -17.77
CA VAL A 7 14.52 4.50 -16.65
C VAL A 7 15.22 5.01 -15.39
N HIS A 8 14.70 6.08 -14.81
CA HIS A 8 15.06 6.47 -13.45
C HIS A 8 14.45 5.44 -12.49
N LEU A 9 15.10 4.27 -12.42
CA LEU A 9 14.84 3.21 -11.45
C LEU A 9 15.28 3.75 -10.08
N SER A 10 14.33 4.27 -9.30
CA SER A 10 14.56 4.53 -7.88
C SER A 10 14.51 3.19 -7.12
N THR A 11 15.62 2.45 -7.14
CA THR A 11 15.81 1.21 -6.37
C THR A 11 16.15 1.47 -4.90
N GLN A 12 15.61 2.52 -4.28
CA GLN A 12 15.88 2.80 -2.88
C GLN A 12 14.73 2.28 -2.00
N THR A 13 14.83 1.01 -1.59
CA THR A 13 14.19 0.58 -0.34
C THR A 13 14.95 1.27 0.79
N LEU A 14 14.46 2.44 1.22
CA LEU A 14 15.12 3.24 2.25
C LEU A 14 15.07 2.51 3.60
N VAL A 15 16.25 2.33 4.20
CA VAL A 15 16.41 2.00 5.61
C VAL A 15 15.78 3.14 6.42
N GLY A 16 14.60 2.89 7.01
CA GLY A 16 13.86 3.91 7.77
C GLY A 16 12.41 4.18 7.33
N ALA A 17 11.72 3.27 6.64
CA ALA A 17 10.29 3.47 6.37
C ALA A 17 9.45 3.42 7.66
N SER A 18 8.74 4.50 8.00
CA SER A 18 7.72 4.49 9.04
C SER A 18 6.39 4.12 8.38
N SER A 19 5.84 2.96 8.74
CA SER A 19 4.43 2.69 8.50
C SER A 19 3.80 2.41 9.85
N THR A 20 2.71 3.10 10.16
CA THR A 20 2.13 3.10 11.50
C THR A 20 0.62 3.02 11.39
N ILE A 21 0.10 1.85 11.78
CA ILE A 21 -1.14 1.53 12.51
C ILE A 21 -2.47 2.20 12.08
N LYS A 22 -3.36 1.38 11.52
CA LYS A 22 -4.77 1.30 11.92
C LYS A 22 -5.18 -0.17 12.09
N PHE A 23 -5.96 -0.47 13.12
CA PHE A 23 -6.73 -1.71 13.21
C PHE A 23 -7.75 -1.68 12.07
N PHE A 24 -7.62 -2.60 11.13
CA PHE A 24 -8.67 -2.86 10.16
C PHE A 24 -9.74 -3.72 10.83
N SER A 25 -11.00 -3.33 10.68
CA SER A 25 -12.08 -4.23 11.04
C SER A 25 -12.06 -5.44 10.11
N GLU A 26 -11.86 -6.64 10.65
CA GLU A 26 -11.93 -7.89 9.87
C GLU A 26 -13.31 -8.05 9.19
N THR A 27 -14.37 -7.47 9.75
CA THR A 27 -15.72 -7.53 9.18
C THR A 27 -15.81 -6.75 7.87
N ILE A 28 -15.35 -5.50 7.83
CA ILE A 28 -15.32 -4.67 6.60
C ILE A 28 -14.47 -5.34 5.51
N LEU A 29 -13.37 -5.99 5.92
CA LEU A 29 -12.50 -6.73 5.00
C LEU A 29 -13.21 -7.95 4.42
N GLY A 30 -13.92 -8.72 5.23
CA GLY A 30 -14.61 -9.95 4.80
C GLY A 30 -15.75 -9.72 3.80
N HIS A 31 -16.44 -8.58 3.91
CA HIS A 31 -17.53 -8.23 2.99
C HIS A 31 -17.03 -7.82 1.61
N HIS A 32 -15.97 -7.00 1.52
CA HIS A 32 -15.52 -6.45 0.24
C HIS A 32 -14.34 -7.20 -0.37
N PHE A 33 -13.60 -7.95 0.44
CA PHE A 33 -12.40 -8.66 0.02
C PHE A 33 -12.47 -10.14 0.38
N LYS A 34 -11.71 -10.94 -0.36
CA LYS A 34 -11.43 -12.34 -0.05
C LYS A 34 -9.92 -12.54 0.03
N GLU A 35 -9.47 -13.43 0.88
CA GLU A 35 -8.05 -13.80 0.94
C GLU A 35 -7.65 -14.62 -0.29
N VAL A 36 -6.42 -14.39 -0.76
CA VAL A 36 -5.81 -15.10 -1.88
C VAL A 36 -4.60 -15.87 -1.38
N GLU A 37 -4.58 -17.16 -1.69
CA GLU A 37 -3.46 -18.06 -1.43
C GLU A 37 -2.47 -17.97 -2.61
N LEU A 38 -1.36 -17.23 -2.41
CA LEU A 38 -0.37 -16.95 -3.46
C LEU A 38 0.36 -18.19 -3.99
N ASP A 39 0.36 -19.29 -3.24
CA ASP A 39 0.89 -20.58 -3.67
C ASP A 39 -0.03 -21.28 -4.70
N LYS A 40 -1.30 -20.87 -4.77
CA LYS A 40 -2.31 -21.43 -5.67
C LYS A 40 -2.70 -20.50 -6.80
N GLU A 41 -2.63 -19.19 -6.57
CA GLU A 41 -3.07 -18.18 -7.55
C GLU A 41 -1.99 -17.12 -7.79
N GLU A 42 -1.84 -16.72 -9.06
CA GLU A 42 -1.02 -15.56 -9.40
C GLU A 42 -1.66 -14.25 -8.93
N PRO A 43 -0.86 -13.24 -8.53
CA PRO A 43 -1.37 -11.92 -8.19
C PRO A 43 -2.08 -11.26 -9.37
N GLN A 44 -3.25 -10.69 -9.11
CA GLN A 44 -4.04 -9.95 -10.08
C GLN A 44 -3.98 -8.45 -9.80
N PRO A 45 -4.02 -7.58 -10.84
CA PRO A 45 -4.12 -6.15 -10.65
C PRO A 45 -5.28 -5.78 -9.71
N GLY A 46 -4.98 -5.02 -8.66
CA GLY A 46 -5.92 -4.65 -7.61
C GLY A 46 -5.82 -5.48 -6.33
N ASP A 47 -5.03 -6.57 -6.32
CA ASP A 47 -4.78 -7.34 -5.11
C ASP A 47 -4.03 -6.49 -4.06
N LEU A 48 -4.54 -6.49 -2.83
CA LEU A 48 -3.92 -5.83 -1.68
C LEU A 48 -2.89 -6.77 -1.05
N PHE A 49 -1.64 -6.33 -0.99
CA PHE A 49 -0.58 -7.01 -0.28
C PHE A 49 -0.39 -6.38 1.10
N LEU A 50 -0.65 -7.15 2.15
CA LEU A 50 -0.51 -6.72 3.53
C LEU A 50 0.80 -7.26 4.08
N PHE A 51 1.71 -6.35 4.43
CA PHE A 51 3.01 -6.68 4.99
C PHE A 51 3.05 -6.40 6.47
N LYS A 52 3.78 -7.24 7.19
CA LYS A 52 3.89 -7.14 8.62
C LYS A 52 4.74 -5.95 9.06
N LEU A 53 4.18 -5.02 9.85
CA LEU A 53 4.97 -4.00 10.54
C LEU A 53 5.59 -4.59 11.81
N GLN A 54 6.91 -4.65 11.82
CA GLN A 54 7.68 -4.99 13.01
C GLN A 54 7.93 -3.71 13.80
N SER A 55 7.52 -3.69 15.07
CA SER A 55 8.02 -2.68 16.01
C SER A 55 9.31 -3.19 16.67
N PRO A 56 10.19 -2.28 17.15
CA PRO A 56 11.39 -2.65 17.91
C PRO A 56 11.10 -3.49 19.17
N ARG A 57 9.85 -3.48 19.66
CA ARG A 57 9.42 -4.20 20.88
C ARG A 57 8.73 -5.55 20.60
N ALA A 58 8.95 -6.15 19.43
CA ALA A 58 8.48 -7.49 19.06
C ALA A 58 6.95 -7.72 19.04
N GLN A 59 6.14 -6.70 19.35
CA GLN A 59 4.68 -6.79 19.30
C GLN A 59 4.14 -6.22 17.99
N TRP A 60 3.17 -6.94 17.42
CA TRP A 60 2.45 -6.63 16.19
C TRP A 60 1.46 -5.48 16.45
N PHE A 61 1.60 -4.36 15.73
CA PHE A 61 0.68 -3.23 15.88
C PHE A 61 -0.04 -2.83 14.59
N GLY A 62 0.28 -3.41 13.43
CA GLY A 62 -0.43 -3.11 12.18
C GLY A 62 0.23 -3.68 10.93
N ALA A 63 -0.36 -3.41 9.78
CA ALA A 63 0.15 -3.81 8.48
C ALA A 63 0.49 -2.60 7.59
N HIS A 64 1.53 -2.75 6.77
CA HIS A 64 1.77 -1.89 5.62
C HIS A 64 1.03 -2.45 4.41
N VAL A 65 0.40 -1.59 3.61
CA VAL A 65 -0.46 -2.03 2.51
C VAL A 65 0.07 -1.48 1.19
N GLY A 66 0.12 -2.35 0.19
CA GLY A 66 0.35 -1.98 -1.21
C GLY A 66 -0.65 -2.65 -2.14
N VAL A 67 -0.81 -2.10 -3.34
CA VAL A 67 -1.68 -2.64 -4.40
C VAL A 67 -0.81 -3.25 -5.48
N TYR A 68 -1.07 -4.49 -5.86
CA TYR A 68 -0.45 -5.08 -7.05
C TYR A 68 -1.03 -4.39 -8.30
N CYS A 69 -0.16 -3.82 -9.14
CA CYS A 69 -0.55 -3.01 -10.29
C CYS A 69 -0.20 -3.67 -11.63
N GLY A 70 0.07 -4.99 -11.61
CA GLY A 70 0.49 -5.76 -12.78
C GLY A 70 2.01 -5.83 -12.94
N HIS A 71 2.46 -6.62 -13.91
CA HIS A 71 3.88 -6.76 -14.29
C HIS A 71 4.85 -7.12 -13.16
N GLY A 72 4.35 -7.80 -12.11
CA GLY A 72 5.17 -8.15 -10.95
C GLY A 72 5.42 -6.97 -10.01
N GLU A 73 4.67 -5.87 -10.09
CA GLU A 73 4.92 -4.63 -9.35
C GLU A 73 3.81 -4.31 -8.36
N ILE A 74 4.19 -3.78 -7.20
CA ILE A 74 3.32 -3.26 -6.15
C ILE A 74 3.55 -1.76 -6.03
N ILE A 75 2.47 -0.98 -6.13
CA ILE A 75 2.46 0.44 -5.77
C ILE A 75 2.02 0.59 -4.31
N HIS A 76 2.71 1.42 -3.55
CA HIS A 76 2.44 1.62 -2.13
C HIS A 76 2.87 3.01 -1.68
N PHE A 77 2.32 3.47 -0.56
CA PHE A 77 2.56 4.81 -0.02
C PHE A 77 3.20 4.71 1.36
N GLU A 78 4.33 5.39 1.55
CA GLU A 78 5.10 5.35 2.80
C GLU A 78 5.63 6.72 3.20
N GLY A 79 5.93 6.89 4.48
CA GLY A 79 6.58 8.10 4.99
C GLY A 79 8.09 7.97 4.92
N ARG A 80 8.78 9.00 4.41
CA ARG A 80 10.23 9.13 4.55
C ARG A 80 10.55 9.54 5.99
N THR A 81 11.38 8.76 6.67
CA THR A 81 12.08 9.28 7.84
C THR A 81 13.37 9.92 7.37
N SER A 82 13.66 11.14 7.83
CA SER A 82 14.93 11.79 7.57
C SER A 82 16.03 10.94 8.22
N SER A 83 17.07 10.61 7.45
CA SER A 83 18.22 9.79 7.90
C SER A 83 19.06 10.45 9.00
N HIS A 84 18.66 11.62 9.51
CA HIS A 84 19.26 12.32 10.62
C HIS A 84 18.34 12.27 11.83
N GLY A 85 18.38 11.15 12.59
CA GLY A 85 18.11 11.07 14.03
C GLY A 85 16.98 11.93 14.62
N GLY A 86 15.99 12.27 13.81
CA GLY A 86 15.04 13.32 14.10
C GLY A 86 13.91 12.70 14.86
N LEU A 87 13.65 13.24 16.04
CA LEU A 87 12.40 13.07 16.77
C LEU A 87 11.24 12.92 15.77
N PRO A 88 10.33 11.93 15.90
CA PRO A 88 9.11 11.94 15.11
C PRO A 88 8.57 13.36 15.22
N THR A 89 8.38 14.03 14.07
CA THR A 89 7.93 15.41 14.00
C THR A 89 6.91 15.65 15.10
N LEU A 90 7.05 16.75 15.85
CA LEU A 90 6.18 17.15 16.97
C LEU A 90 4.67 17.04 16.68
N LEU A 91 4.30 16.92 15.40
CA LEU A 91 2.94 16.93 14.85
C LEU A 91 2.54 15.61 14.16
N GLY A 92 3.37 14.56 14.22
CA GLY A 92 3.03 13.21 13.75
C GLY A 92 3.00 13.00 12.23
N TYR A 93 3.47 13.95 11.41
CA TYR A 93 3.49 13.84 9.95
C TYR A 93 4.91 13.80 9.36
N CYS A 94 5.11 13.06 8.27
CA CYS A 94 6.36 13.09 7.51
C CYS A 94 6.12 13.22 6.01
N GLU A 95 7.19 13.42 5.24
CA GLU A 95 7.09 13.46 3.78
C GLU A 95 6.54 12.14 3.26
N GLY A 96 5.43 12.19 2.52
CA GLY A 96 4.85 11.02 1.88
C GLY A 96 5.53 10.70 0.56
N VAL A 97 5.65 9.43 0.24
CA VAL A 97 6.22 8.96 -1.03
C VAL A 97 5.39 7.83 -1.58
N VAL A 98 5.01 7.98 -2.85
CA VAL A 98 4.44 6.89 -3.64
C VAL A 98 5.59 6.12 -4.28
N CYS A 99 5.66 4.83 -3.96
CA CYS A 99 6.69 3.92 -4.41
C CYS A 99 6.06 2.83 -5.27
N LYS A 100 6.74 2.46 -6.36
CA LYS A 100 6.41 1.29 -7.16
C LYS A 100 7.60 0.32 -7.18
N GLN A 101 7.39 -0.90 -6.68
CA GLN A 101 8.47 -1.87 -6.42
C GLN A 101 8.08 -3.28 -6.84
N GLY A 102 9.05 -4.08 -7.29
CA GLY A 102 8.81 -5.49 -7.63
C GLY A 102 8.32 -6.30 -6.42
N HIS A 103 7.22 -7.03 -6.56
CA HIS A 103 6.54 -7.73 -5.47
C HIS A 103 7.44 -8.74 -4.74
N ARG A 104 8.26 -9.50 -5.48
CA ARG A 104 9.26 -10.43 -4.92
C ARG A 104 10.35 -9.70 -4.15
N ALA A 105 10.79 -8.53 -4.61
CA ALA A 105 11.78 -7.73 -3.90
C ALA A 105 11.20 -7.19 -2.60
N LEU A 106 9.97 -6.68 -2.64
CA LEU A 106 9.27 -6.18 -1.47
C LEU A 106 9.07 -7.28 -0.41
N GLN A 107 8.66 -8.48 -0.82
CA GLN A 107 8.52 -9.67 0.05
C GLN A 107 9.82 -10.14 0.70
N ARG A 108 11.00 -9.89 0.09
CA ARG A 108 12.29 -10.18 0.73
C ARG A 108 12.62 -9.20 1.85
N SER A 109 12.20 -7.94 1.69
CA SER A 109 12.46 -6.87 2.67
C SER A 109 11.41 -6.78 3.77
N ARG A 110 10.18 -7.26 3.51
CA ARG A 110 9.05 -7.18 4.42
C ARG A 110 8.33 -8.51 4.49
N ARG A 111 8.05 -8.97 5.71
CA ARG A 111 7.34 -10.23 5.94
C ARG A 111 5.89 -10.09 5.47
N LEU A 112 5.51 -10.74 4.38
CA LEU A 112 4.12 -10.79 3.92
C LEU A 112 3.23 -11.39 5.02
N TRP A 113 2.04 -10.82 5.18
CA TRP A 113 1.00 -11.34 6.07
C TRP A 113 -0.09 -12.07 5.29
N ARG A 114 -0.78 -11.35 4.39
CA ARG A 114 -1.91 -11.85 3.60
C ARG A 114 -1.97 -11.11 2.27
N VAL A 115 -2.67 -11.70 1.31
CA VAL A 115 -3.10 -11.02 0.08
C VAL A 115 -4.62 -11.04 0.00
N LEU A 116 -5.21 -9.92 -0.38
CA LEU A 116 -6.66 -9.77 -0.44
C LEU A 116 -7.09 -9.30 -1.81
N ARG A 117 -8.14 -9.91 -2.37
CA ARG A 117 -8.74 -9.55 -3.64
C ARG A 117 -10.13 -8.99 -3.44
N ARG A 118 -10.43 -7.85 -4.07
CA ARG A 118 -11.77 -7.26 -4.05
C ARG A 118 -12.76 -8.23 -4.71
N ARG A 119 -13.87 -8.53 -4.02
CA ARG A 119 -14.91 -9.46 -4.51
C ARG A 119 -15.66 -8.94 -5.75
N GLY A 120 -15.86 -7.62 -5.84
CA GLY A 120 -16.48 -6.97 -7.00
C GLY A 120 -15.57 -6.81 -8.22
N GLY A 121 -14.33 -7.31 -8.17
CA GLY A 121 -13.32 -7.07 -9.19
C GLY A 121 -12.85 -5.61 -9.23
N ILE A 122 -11.94 -5.32 -10.16
CA ILE A 122 -11.41 -3.98 -10.42
C ILE A 122 -11.37 -3.77 -11.93
N ASN A 123 -11.77 -2.59 -12.40
CA ASN A 123 -11.58 -2.21 -13.80
C ASN A 123 -10.07 -1.97 -14.05
N PRO A 124 -9.41 -2.76 -14.92
CA PRO A 124 -7.97 -2.63 -15.13
C PRO A 124 -7.55 -1.26 -15.68
N GLY A 125 -8.36 -0.67 -16.57
CA GLY A 125 -8.06 0.64 -17.17
C GLY A 125 -8.16 1.77 -16.15
N GLU A 126 -9.15 1.74 -15.27
CA GLU A 126 -9.25 2.71 -14.18
C GLU A 126 -8.11 2.57 -13.17
N LEU A 127 -7.73 1.33 -12.84
CA LEU A 127 -6.60 1.09 -11.94
C LEU A 127 -5.31 1.61 -12.56
N GLU A 128 -5.04 1.31 -13.83
CA GLU A 128 -3.85 1.79 -14.53
C GLU A 128 -3.81 3.32 -14.57
N GLN A 129 -4.95 3.96 -14.84
CA GLN A 129 -5.06 5.42 -14.84
C GLN A 129 -4.74 6.00 -13.46
N ARG A 130 -5.35 5.48 -12.38
CA ARG A 130 -5.07 5.93 -11.01
C ARG A 130 -3.64 5.66 -10.57
N VAL A 131 -3.03 4.55 -11.00
CA VAL A 131 -1.62 4.23 -10.75
C VAL A 131 -0.72 5.28 -11.39
N ARG A 132 -1.00 5.66 -12.64
CA ARG A 132 -0.25 6.69 -13.36
C ARG A 132 -0.38 8.05 -12.66
N GLU A 133 -1.60 8.46 -12.36
CA GLU A 133 -1.88 9.71 -11.64
C GLU A 133 -1.17 9.76 -10.28
N ALA A 134 -1.19 8.66 -9.51
CA ALA A 134 -0.53 8.57 -8.22
C ALA A 134 1.00 8.68 -8.32
N MET A 135 1.61 8.22 -9.41
CA MET A 135 3.05 8.31 -9.64
C MET A 135 3.48 9.68 -10.17
N ASP A 136 2.59 10.37 -10.90
CA ASP A 136 2.88 11.66 -11.54
C ASP A 136 2.52 12.87 -10.65
N SER A 137 1.73 12.66 -9.58
CA SER A 137 1.28 13.71 -8.67
C SER A 137 2.20 13.87 -7.45
N ASP A 138 2.25 15.07 -6.90
CA ASP A 138 2.86 15.30 -5.59
C ASP A 138 2.02 14.62 -4.49
N PRO A 139 2.60 13.68 -3.72
CA PRO A 139 1.86 12.98 -2.70
C PRO A 139 1.56 13.88 -1.49
N PRO A 140 0.44 13.64 -0.78
CA PRO A 140 0.19 14.33 0.47
C PRO A 140 1.23 13.93 1.54
N PRO A 141 1.37 14.71 2.63
CA PRO A 141 2.13 14.28 3.79
C PRO A 141 1.61 12.93 4.33
N TYR A 142 2.54 12.08 4.76
CA TYR A 142 2.22 10.83 5.43
C TYR A 142 1.86 11.13 6.89
N HIS A 143 0.72 10.61 7.34
CA HIS A 143 0.24 10.68 8.71
C HIS A 143 -0.22 9.29 9.18
N PRO A 144 0.37 8.71 10.23
CA PRO A 144 0.04 7.38 10.79
C PRO A 144 -1.45 7.02 10.82
N THR A 145 -2.30 7.93 11.28
CA THR A 145 -3.73 7.62 11.47
C THR A 145 -4.66 8.23 10.42
N GLY A 146 -4.13 9.05 9.50
CA GLY A 146 -4.94 9.90 8.62
C GLY A 146 -4.67 9.68 7.13
N SER A 147 -3.49 10.09 6.66
CA SER A 147 -3.04 9.92 5.27
C SER A 147 -1.92 8.88 5.26
N ASN A 148 -2.27 7.61 5.08
CA ASN A 148 -1.30 6.51 5.20
C ASN A 148 -1.46 5.47 4.09
N CYS A 149 -0.66 4.40 4.16
CA CYS A 149 -0.64 3.32 3.17
C CYS A 149 -2.02 2.73 2.85
N ILE A 150 -2.93 2.60 3.82
CA ILE A 150 -4.26 2.06 3.51
C ILE A 150 -5.14 3.07 2.81
N HIS A 151 -5.20 4.32 3.28
CA HIS A 151 -6.07 5.32 2.65
C HIS A 151 -5.68 5.49 1.17
N PHE A 152 -4.36 5.48 0.90
CA PHE A 152 -3.83 5.43 -0.45
C PHE A 152 -4.32 4.19 -1.22
N ALA A 153 -4.15 2.98 -0.67
CA ALA A 153 -4.52 1.75 -1.35
C ALA A 153 -6.03 1.67 -1.66
N LEU A 154 -6.90 2.06 -0.74
CA LEU A 154 -8.35 2.05 -0.97
C LEU A 154 -8.77 3.09 -2.01
N ASN A 155 -8.20 4.30 -1.95
CA ASN A 155 -8.44 5.33 -2.95
C ASN A 155 -8.04 4.85 -4.35
N LEU A 156 -6.90 4.16 -4.47
CA LEU A 156 -6.44 3.58 -5.72
C LEU A 156 -7.42 2.53 -6.29
N LEU A 157 -8.07 1.76 -5.40
CA LEU A 157 -9.09 0.79 -5.78
C LEU A 157 -10.47 1.41 -6.04
N GLY A 158 -10.63 2.73 -5.86
CA GLY A 158 -11.92 3.40 -5.94
C GLY A 158 -12.90 2.91 -4.87
N VAL A 159 -12.38 2.56 -3.69
CA VAL A 159 -13.18 2.18 -2.52
C VAL A 159 -13.17 3.36 -1.58
N ASP A 160 -14.32 4.03 -1.46
CA ASP A 160 -14.49 5.06 -0.45
C ASP A 160 -14.91 4.40 0.87
N LEU A 161 -14.16 4.71 1.93
CA LEU A 161 -14.43 4.21 3.28
C LEU A 161 -15.83 4.60 3.77
N MET A 162 -16.37 5.74 3.30
CA MET A 162 -17.72 6.19 3.64
C MET A 162 -18.82 5.34 2.98
N THR A 163 -18.55 4.75 1.81
CA THR A 163 -19.51 3.82 1.18
C THR A 163 -19.51 2.45 1.84
N MET A 164 -18.42 2.05 2.50
CA MET A 164 -18.37 0.79 3.26
C MET A 164 -19.24 0.85 4.54
N ASP A 165 -19.44 2.03 5.13
CA ASP A 165 -20.35 2.23 6.27
C ASP A 165 -21.83 2.28 5.87
N LEU A 166 -22.13 2.69 4.63
CA LEU A 166 -23.50 2.76 4.10
C LEU A 166 -24.07 1.37 3.74
N ASP A 167 -23.23 0.44 3.26
CA ASP A 167 -23.65 -0.94 2.97
C ASP A 167 -23.98 -1.76 4.23
N LEU A 168 -23.51 -1.33 5.42
CA LEU A 168 -23.78 -2.00 6.70
C LEU A 168 -25.12 -1.61 7.35
N ASN A 169 -25.79 -0.56 6.85
CA ASN A 169 -27.08 -0.08 7.39
C ASN A 169 -28.27 -0.50 6.53
N ARG A 170 -28.08 -1.46 5.61
CA ARG A 170 -29.09 -1.83 4.61
C ARG A 170 -29.68 -3.24 4.75
N ASP A 171 -29.47 -3.87 5.90
CA ASP A 171 -30.08 -5.15 6.28
C ASP A 171 -31.12 -4.98 7.39
#